data_AF-A0A3M2FVX6-F1
#
_entry.id   AF-A0A3M2FVX6-F1
#
_cell.length_a   1.000
_cell.length_b   1.000
_cell.length_c   1.000
_cell.angle_alpha   90.00
_cell.angle_beta   90.00
_cell.angle_gamma   90.00
#
_symmetry.space_group_name_H-M   'P 1'
#
loop_
_entity.id
_entity.type
_entity.pdbx_description
1 polymer ?
#
loop_
_entity_poly.entity_id
_entity_poly.type
_entity_poly.pdbx_seq_one_letter_code
_entity_poly.pdbx_strand_id
1 'polypeptide(L)' 'MMARSAGPDSASAQFFFTTGPDAALLNGQGTYVVFGHTDDAGLAVLQSIMDLHVDDPTNPLGGGPSRDVEVRSVRIEEA' A
#
# COMPACT_ATOMS: atom_id res chain seq x y z
N MET A 1 4.73 -1.89 3.80
CA MET A 1 4.20 -2.36 5.11
C MET A 1 3.34 -3.59 4.87
N MET A 2 3.36 -4.58 5.76
CA MET A 2 2.56 -5.80 5.58
C MET A 2 1.08 -5.53 5.86
N ALA A 3 0.19 -5.93 4.94
CA ALA A 3 -1.24 -5.97 5.21
C ALA A 3 -1.58 -7.21 6.05
N ARG A 4 -2.68 -7.15 6.79
CA ARG A 4 -3.12 -8.21 7.70
C ARG A 4 -4.64 -8.26 7.80
N SER A 5 -5.15 -9.37 8.31
CA SER A 5 -6.53 -9.44 8.83
C SER A 5 -6.58 -8.95 10.29
N ALA A 6 -7.67 -9.22 11.01
CA ALA A 6 -7.84 -8.76 12.39
C ALA A 6 -6.76 -9.29 13.37
N GLY A 7 -6.23 -10.49 13.16
CA GLY A 7 -5.21 -11.09 14.03
C GLY A 7 -3.82 -10.46 13.84
N PRO A 8 -3.00 -10.35 14.90
CA PRO A 8 -1.65 -9.77 14.81
C PRO A 8 -0.72 -10.57 13.88
N ASP A 9 -0.76 -11.90 13.94
CA ASP A 9 0.10 -12.79 13.13
C ASP A 9 -0.62 -13.32 11.88
N SER A 10 -1.37 -12.44 11.21
CA SER A 10 -2.20 -12.81 10.06
C SER A 10 -1.75 -12.20 8.73
N ALA A 11 -0.57 -11.58 8.71
CA ALA A 11 0.04 -11.13 7.47
C ALA A 11 0.39 -12.32 6.57
N SER A 12 0.23 -12.14 5.26
CA SER A 12 0.59 -13.13 4.24
C SER A 12 1.29 -12.42 3.07
N ALA A 13 0.82 -12.59 1.83
CA ALA A 13 1.47 -12.01 0.65
C ALA A 13 1.13 -10.53 0.39
N GLN A 14 0.09 -9.98 1.03
CA GLN A 14 -0.36 -8.61 0.76
C GLN A 14 0.51 -7.58 1.49
N PHE A 15 0.87 -6.51 0.77
CA PHE A 15 1.56 -5.34 1.30
C PHE A 15 0.92 -4.07 0.75
N PHE A 16 1.20 -2.94 1.40
CA PHE A 16 0.81 -1.63 0.92
C PHE A 16 1.93 -0.61 1.14
N PHE A 17 1.83 0.47 0.39
CA PHE A 17 2.68 1.65 0.51
C PHE A 17 1.92 2.78 1.20
N THR A 18 2.67 3.66 1.84
CA THR A 18 2.15 4.89 2.43
C THR A 18 2.71 6.06 1.62
N THR A 19 1.84 6.85 1.00
CA THR A 19 2.21 7.92 0.07
C THR A 19 2.10 9.33 0.65
N GLY A 20 1.63 9.43 1.91
CA GLY A 20 1.37 10.68 2.60
C GLY A 20 1.15 10.50 4.11
N PRO A 21 0.81 11.59 4.82
CA PRO A 21 0.78 11.64 6.28
C PRO A 21 -0.36 10.85 6.92
N ASP A 22 -1.43 10.52 6.19
CA ASP A 22 -2.62 9.85 6.73
C ASP A 22 -2.34 8.47 7.32
N ALA A 23 -1.23 7.84 6.90
CA ALA A 23 -0.78 6.58 7.47
C ALA A 23 -0.29 6.68 8.93
N ALA A 24 -0.11 7.89 9.48
CA ALA A 24 0.35 8.09 10.85
C ALA A 24 -0.56 7.43 11.90
N LEU A 25 -1.86 7.25 11.60
CA LEU A 25 -2.81 6.55 12.45
C LEU A 25 -2.44 5.07 12.69
N LEU A 26 -1.64 4.48 11.80
CA LEU A 26 -1.22 3.08 11.90
C LEU A 26 -0.09 2.88 12.92
N ASN A 27 0.68 3.94 13.22
CA ASN A 27 1.83 3.87 14.13
C ASN A 27 1.45 3.40 15.53
N GLY A 28 0.27 3.80 16.02
CA GLY A 28 -0.23 3.43 17.34
C GLY A 28 -0.82 2.01 17.45
N GLN A 29 -1.00 1.30 16.32
CA GLN A 29 -1.64 -0.02 16.32
C GLN A 29 -0.68 -1.17 16.62
N GLY A 30 0.63 -0.95 16.58
CA GLY A 30 1.67 -1.90 16.99
C GLY A 30 1.74 -3.23 16.22
N THR A 31 0.91 -3.42 15.20
CA THR A 31 0.69 -4.70 14.51
C THR A 31 1.05 -4.66 13.03
N TYR A 32 1.28 -3.46 12.50
CA TYR A 32 1.71 -3.29 11.11
C TYR A 32 3.24 -3.25 11.04
N VAL A 33 3.81 -4.16 10.26
CA VAL A 33 5.26 -4.29 10.11
C VAL A 33 5.75 -3.46 8.93
N VAL A 34 6.62 -2.48 9.20
CA VAL A 34 7.42 -1.78 8.19
C VAL A 34 8.63 -2.65 7.85
N PHE A 35 8.81 -2.99 6.58
CA PHE A 35 9.86 -3.89 6.11
C PHE A 35 10.73 -3.30 4.98
N GLY A 36 10.48 -2.04 4.61
CA GLY A 36 11.22 -1.37 3.54
C GLY A 36 10.70 0.03 3.27
N HIS A 37 11.50 0.79 2.52
CA HIS A 37 11.19 2.14 2.05
C HIS A 37 11.42 2.22 0.54
N THR A 38 10.66 3.09 -0.12
CA THR A 38 10.91 3.46 -1.51
C THR A 38 11.79 4.70 -1.57
N ASP A 39 12.46 4.90 -2.70
CA ASP A 39 13.10 6.16 -3.05
C ASP A 39 12.08 7.18 -3.60
N ASP A 40 12.56 8.39 -3.90
CA ASP A 40 11.73 9.49 -4.42
C ASP A 40 11.07 9.15 -5.76
N ALA A 41 11.77 8.40 -6.63
CA ALA A 41 11.23 7.98 -7.92
C ALA A 41 10.04 7.02 -7.73
N GLY A 42 10.17 6.04 -6.84
CA GLY A 42 9.08 5.14 -6.50
C GLY A 42 7.94 5.87 -5.79
N LEU A 43 8.21 6.85 -4.92
CA LEU A 43 7.17 7.69 -4.31
C LEU A 43 6.34 8.43 -5.36
N ALA A 44 6.98 9.02 -6.38
CA ALA A 44 6.28 9.70 -7.47
C ALA A 44 5.35 8.76 -8.25
N VAL A 45 5.80 7.53 -8.53
CA VAL A 45 4.94 6.51 -9.17
C VAL A 45 3.74 6.17 -8.29
N LEU A 46 3.96 5.96 -6.99
CA LEU A 46 2.88 5.63 -6.06
C LEU A 46 1.85 6.77 -5.94
N GLN A 47 2.29 8.03 -5.94
CA GLN A 47 1.39 9.18 -5.97
C GLN A 47 0.56 9.20 -7.27
N SER A 48 1.16 8.91 -8.42
CA SER A 48 0.41 8.80 -9.69
C SER A 48 -0.62 7.66 -9.71
N ILE A 49 -0.39 6.59 -8.94
CA ILE A 49 -1.37 5.51 -8.75
C ILE A 49 -2.54 6.01 -7.90
N MET A 50 -2.28 6.80 -6.87
CA MET A 50 -3.33 7.41 -6.03
C MET A 50 -4.24 8.35 -6.82
N ASP A 51 -3.71 9.09 -7.80
CA ASP A 51 -4.49 9.96 -8.68
C ASP A 51 -5.52 9.20 -9.54
N LEU A 52 -5.40 7.87 -9.66
CA LEU A 52 -6.38 7.05 -10.35
C LEU A 52 -7.62 6.75 -9.52
N HIS A 53 -7.63 7.07 -8.22
CA HIS A 53 -8.72 6.72 -7.29
C HIS A 53 -10.06 7.28 -7.76
N VAL A 54 -11.06 6.40 -7.76
CA VAL A 54 -12.46 6.73 -7.97
C VAL A 54 -13.23 6.24 -6.76
N ASP A 55 -13.95 7.16 -6.11
CA ASP A 55 -14.84 6.83 -5.01
C ASP A 55 -15.96 5.89 -5.48
N ASP A 56 -16.20 4.84 -4.71
CA ASP A 56 -17.35 3.96 -4.90
C ASP A 56 -18.01 3.69 -3.54
N PRO A 57 -19.17 4.31 -3.26
CA PRO A 57 -19.85 4.15 -1.98
C PRO A 57 -20.44 2.74 -1.79
N THR A 58 -20.51 1.92 -2.84
CA THR A 58 -20.97 0.53 -2.76
C THR A 58 -19.83 -0.46 -2.47
N ASN A 59 -18.59 -0.02 -2.63
CA ASN A 59 -17.40 -0.80 -2.32
C ASN A 59 -17.04 -0.62 -0.84
N PRO A 60 -16.94 -1.69 -0.04
CA PRO A 60 -16.59 -1.60 1.38
C PRO A 60 -15.17 -1.07 1.64
N LEU A 61 -14.33 -0.97 0.60
CA LEU A 61 -12.99 -0.37 0.65
C LEU A 61 -12.98 1.13 0.27
N GLY A 62 -14.14 1.72 -0.05
CA GLY A 62 -14.30 3.14 -0.37
C GLY A 62 -14.04 3.52 -1.82
N GLY A 63 -13.55 2.60 -2.65
CA GLY A 63 -13.27 2.87 -4.07
C GLY A 63 -12.16 1.99 -4.62
N GLY A 64 -11.64 2.41 -5.78
CA GLY A 64 -10.54 1.73 -6.46
C GLY A 64 -9.99 2.55 -7.63
N PRO A 65 -8.91 2.10 -8.27
CA PRO A 65 -8.34 2.81 -9.40
C PRO A 65 -9.27 2.76 -10.62
N SER A 66 -9.31 3.85 -11.39
CA SER A 66 -10.06 3.99 -12.66
C SER A 66 -9.62 3.04 -13.78
N ARG A 67 -8.50 2.33 -13.60
CA ARG A 67 -7.95 1.33 -14.50
C ARG A 67 -7.09 0.35 -13.70
N ASP A 68 -6.85 -0.83 -14.27
CA ASP A 68 -6.00 -1.83 -13.65
C ASP A 68 -4.55 -1.33 -13.48
N VAL A 69 -3.99 -1.60 -12.30
CA VAL A 69 -2.58 -1.36 -11.97
C VAL A 69 -1.93 -2.72 -11.69
N GLU A 70 -1.05 -3.13 -12.60
CA GLU A 70 -0.48 -4.49 -12.60
C GLU A 70 1.02 -4.47 -12.28
N VAL A 71 1.44 -5.27 -11.31
CA VAL A 71 2.86 -5.60 -11.12
C VAL A 71 3.25 -6.65 -12.16
N ARG A 72 3.89 -6.20 -13.24
CA ARG A 72 4.26 -7.08 -14.37
C ARG A 72 5.42 -8.03 -14.07
N SER A 73 6.35 -7.58 -13.24
CA SER A 73 7.54 -8.34 -12.87
C SER A 73 8.16 -7.79 -11.59
N VAL A 74 8.85 -8.65 -10.85
CA VAL A 74 9.69 -8.25 -9.71
C VAL A 74 11.10 -8.78 -9.94
N ARG A 75 12.09 -7.92 -9.76
CA ARG A 75 13.51 -8.28 -9.78
C ARG A 75 14.11 -7.97 -8.41
N ILE A 76 14.83 -8.93 -7.86
CA ILE A 76 15.64 -8.73 -6.65
C ILE A 76 17.06 -8.41 -7.10
N GLU A 77 17.62 -7.33 -6.55
CA GLU A 77 18.99 -6.89 -6.79
C GLU A 77 19.76 -6.98 -5.47
N GLU A 78 21.05 -7.32 -5.55
CA GLU A 78 21.93 -7.17 -4.40
C GLU A 78 22.17 -5.68 -4.13
N ALA A 79 22.23 -5.31 -2.85
CA ALA A 79 22.46 -3.95 -2.39
C ALA A 79 23.96 -3.58 -2.40
#